data_AF-A0A955U678-F1
#
_entry.id   AF-A0A955U678-F1
#
_cell.length_a   1.000
_cell.length_b   1.000
_cell.length_c   1.000
_cell.angle_alpha   90.00
_cell.angle_beta   90.00
_cell.angle_gamma   90.00
#
_symmetry.space_group_name_H-M   'P 1'
#
loop_
_entity.id
_entity.type
_entity.pdbx_description
1 polymer ?
#
loop_
_entity_poly.entity_id
_entity_poly.type
_entity_poly.pdbx_seq_one_letter_code
_entity_poly.pdbx_strand_id
1 'polypeptide(L)'
;MPTPLDRFFVDAADDAETAVHRVRVALAILAWSRLALFKGGEMFSGEPKHVITTVVLVLGVLLSALLLRGLRRAEDKRPWLTLSPLLDAAYVLGVVMPGVVWPRASYVGVLLQPDFGLWLLIATGAGFRLSRSAVWSGAAGAFASVGLLVGVDLTSNTDRIGYGAAEIALAAVLLLGATGLAYSMDSWMRRLVARGADEAVRGERARQRLGAYLSAEVAELALREEATLGGERRDVAIVFSDLRGFTRTGEQVGPDELIGQLNAYLEAMVAPIHAHGGVVDKYMGDA
;
A
#
# COMPACT_ATOMS: atom_id res chain seq x y z
N MET A 1 -14.50 1.53 18.11
CA MET A 1 -14.30 0.55 17.02
C MET A 1 -13.54 1.22 15.89
N PRO A 2 -12.58 0.56 15.23
CA PRO A 2 -11.84 1.14 14.10
C PRO A 2 -12.77 1.42 12.93
N THR A 3 -12.55 2.54 12.23
CA THR A 3 -13.35 2.92 11.06
C THR A 3 -13.10 1.94 9.90
N PRO A 4 -14.01 1.82 8.91
CA PRO A 4 -13.75 1.01 7.71
C PRO A 4 -12.45 1.41 6.99
N LEU A 5 -12.15 2.72 6.99
CA LEU A 5 -10.93 3.28 6.43
C LEU A 5 -9.67 2.82 7.21
N ASP A 6 -9.74 2.74 8.54
CA ASP A 6 -8.63 2.23 9.35
C ASP A 6 -8.34 0.76 9.04
N ARG A 7 -9.37 -0.07 8.84
CA ARG A 7 -9.19 -1.48 8.45
C ARG A 7 -8.55 -1.62 7.08
N PHE A 8 -8.99 -0.82 6.10
CA PHE A 8 -8.36 -0.80 4.78
C PHE A 8 -6.85 -0.48 4.86
N PHE A 9 -6.47 0.54 5.64
CA PHE A 9 -5.05 0.87 5.81
C PHE A 9 -4.25 -0.22 6.50
N VAL A 10 -4.88 -0.98 7.40
CA VAL A 10 -4.25 -2.13 8.07
C VAL A 10 -4.00 -3.28 7.09
N ASP A 11 -4.89 -3.50 6.12
CA ASP A 11 -4.70 -4.52 5.08
C ASP A 11 -3.67 -4.07 4.04
N ALA A 12 -3.73 -2.81 3.60
CA ALA A 12 -2.73 -2.22 2.69
C ALA A 12 -1.31 -2.22 3.30
N ALA A 13 -1.19 -2.09 4.63
CA ALA A 13 0.08 -2.18 5.33
C ALA A 13 0.69 -3.60 5.30
N ASP A 14 -0.12 -4.66 5.27
CA ASP A 14 0.37 -6.04 5.14
C ASP A 14 0.99 -6.30 3.77
N ASP A 15 0.35 -5.78 2.71
CA ASP A 15 0.85 -5.86 1.35
C ASP A 15 2.16 -5.07 1.20
N ALA A 16 2.19 -3.87 1.77
CA ALA A 16 3.40 -3.05 1.81
C ALA A 16 4.55 -3.78 2.52
N GLU A 17 4.31 -4.37 3.70
CA GLU A 17 5.34 -5.09 4.44
C GLU A 17 5.79 -6.38 3.72
N THR A 18 4.88 -7.05 3.02
CA THR A 18 5.22 -8.20 2.16
C THR A 18 6.14 -7.78 1.03
N ALA A 19 5.89 -6.63 0.40
CA ALA A 19 6.77 -6.08 -0.63
C ALA A 19 8.16 -5.72 -0.06
N VAL A 20 8.20 -5.04 1.09
CA VAL A 20 9.45 -4.72 1.80
C VAL A 20 10.24 -5.99 2.11
N HIS A 21 9.60 -7.06 2.60
CA HIS A 21 10.27 -8.33 2.86
C HIS A 21 10.96 -8.88 1.60
N ARG A 22 10.28 -8.86 0.44
CA ARG A 22 10.88 -9.29 -0.84
C ARG A 22 12.09 -8.43 -1.22
N VAL A 23 12.00 -7.12 -1.03
CA VAL A 23 13.12 -6.19 -1.27
C VAL A 23 14.30 -6.51 -0.35
N ARG A 24 14.07 -6.76 0.95
CA ARG A 24 15.14 -7.15 1.89
C ARG A 24 15.85 -8.42 1.45
N VAL A 25 15.09 -9.45 1.04
CA VAL A 25 15.65 -10.71 0.55
C VAL A 25 16.48 -10.48 -0.71
N ALA A 26 15.96 -9.71 -1.67
CA ALA A 26 16.68 -9.38 -2.90
C ALA A 26 17.99 -8.62 -2.61
N LEU A 27 17.94 -7.60 -1.74
CA LEU A 27 19.13 -6.84 -1.33
C LEU A 27 20.13 -7.71 -0.57
N ALA A 28 19.66 -8.63 0.28
CA ALA A 28 20.53 -9.57 0.99
C ALA A 28 21.27 -10.49 0.01
N ILE A 29 20.56 -11.03 -0.98
CA ILE A 29 21.14 -11.88 -2.04
C ILE A 29 22.15 -11.07 -2.86
N LEU A 30 21.82 -9.84 -3.26
CA LEU A 30 22.73 -8.96 -4.00
C LEU A 30 23.99 -8.61 -3.18
N ALA A 31 23.82 -8.27 -1.90
CA ALA A 31 24.93 -7.95 -1.00
C ALA A 31 25.84 -9.16 -0.79
N TRP A 32 25.26 -10.34 -0.58
CA TRP A 32 26.01 -11.58 -0.45
C TRP A 32 26.73 -11.95 -1.77
N SER A 33 26.04 -11.83 -2.90
CA SER A 33 26.63 -12.09 -4.23
C SER A 33 27.79 -11.15 -4.54
N ARG A 34 27.67 -9.85 -4.20
CA ARG A 34 28.77 -8.87 -4.30
C ARG A 34 29.96 -9.31 -3.47
N LEU A 35 29.73 -9.81 -2.24
CA LEU A 35 30.80 -10.26 -1.36
C LEU A 35 31.48 -11.53 -1.92
N ALA A 36 30.70 -12.49 -2.41
CA ALA A 36 31.20 -13.72 -3.00
C ALA A 36 32.00 -13.50 -4.30
N LEU A 37 31.53 -12.63 -5.20
CA LEU A 37 32.16 -12.38 -6.50
C LEU A 37 33.44 -11.53 -6.39
N PHE A 38 33.41 -10.44 -5.63
CA PHE A 38 34.53 -9.50 -5.57
C PHE A 38 35.52 -9.78 -4.44
N LYS A 39 35.13 -10.61 -3.46
CA LYS A 39 35.95 -10.91 -2.28
C LYS A 39 35.94 -12.41 -1.91
N GLY A 40 35.54 -13.29 -2.82
CA GLY A 40 35.38 -14.73 -2.56
C GLY A 40 36.61 -15.39 -1.93
N GLY A 41 37.83 -15.01 -2.34
CA GLY A 41 39.07 -15.50 -1.72
C GLY A 41 39.29 -15.03 -0.27
N GLU A 42 38.85 -13.81 0.08
CA GLU A 42 38.89 -13.25 1.43
C GLU A 42 37.68 -13.67 2.28
N MET A 43 36.59 -14.15 1.66
CA MET A 43 35.40 -14.59 2.37
C MET A 43 35.65 -15.89 3.14
N PHE A 44 36.44 -16.78 2.56
CA PHE A 44 36.84 -18.05 3.18
C PHE A 44 38.16 -17.96 3.96
N SER A 45 38.78 -16.78 4.03
CA SER A 45 40.02 -16.58 4.82
C SER A 45 39.77 -16.58 6.33
N GLY A 46 38.51 -16.56 6.76
CA GLY A 46 38.12 -16.57 8.18
C GLY A 46 38.24 -15.22 8.88
N GLU A 47 38.45 -14.12 8.14
CA GLU A 47 38.48 -12.79 8.75
C GLU A 47 37.14 -12.46 9.44
N PRO A 48 37.14 -12.03 10.72
CA PRO A 48 35.92 -11.80 11.50
C PRO A 48 34.90 -10.90 10.81
N LYS A 49 35.36 -9.88 10.07
CA LYS A 49 34.47 -8.93 9.38
C LYS A 49 33.56 -9.59 8.34
N HIS A 50 34.07 -10.56 7.57
CA HIS A 50 33.30 -11.24 6.51
C HIS A 50 32.32 -12.26 7.07
N VAL A 51 32.71 -12.95 8.14
CA VAL A 51 31.84 -13.88 8.87
C VAL A 51 30.68 -13.12 9.50
N ILE A 52 30.96 -12.02 10.22
CA ILE A 52 29.91 -11.20 10.85
C ILE A 52 28.93 -10.66 9.80
N THR A 53 29.41 -10.06 8.70
CA THR A 53 28.52 -9.55 7.65
C THR A 53 27.63 -10.66 7.08
N THR A 54 28.18 -11.85 6.81
CA THR A 54 27.40 -12.98 6.27
C THR A 54 26.33 -13.44 7.27
N VAL A 55 26.68 -13.57 8.54
CA VAL A 55 25.76 -13.94 9.62
C VAL A 55 24.64 -12.89 9.75
N VAL A 56 24.98 -11.60 9.71
CA VAL A 56 23.99 -10.52 9.75
C VAL A 56 23.03 -10.59 8.56
N LEU A 57 23.53 -10.81 7.34
CA LEU A 57 22.70 -10.94 6.14
C LEU A 57 21.66 -12.06 6.28
N VAL A 58 22.11 -13.24 6.74
CA VAL A 58 21.23 -14.41 6.96
C VAL A 58 20.23 -14.14 8.09
N LEU A 59 20.70 -13.65 9.24
CA LEU A 59 19.84 -13.36 10.39
C LEU A 59 18.80 -12.30 10.07
N GLY A 60 19.15 -11.25 9.32
CA GLY A 60 18.19 -10.21 8.95
C GLY A 60 17.07 -10.71 8.04
N VAL A 61 17.37 -11.60 7.09
CA VAL A 61 16.33 -12.26 6.28
C VAL A 61 15.42 -13.13 7.13
N LEU A 62 16.00 -13.91 8.07
CA LEU A 62 15.23 -14.75 8.99
C LEU A 62 14.35 -13.91 9.91
N LEU A 63 14.89 -12.86 10.52
CA LEU A 63 14.15 -11.93 11.38
C LEU A 63 13.05 -11.21 10.60
N SER A 64 13.30 -10.83 9.35
CA SER A 64 12.27 -10.23 8.50
C SER A 64 11.12 -11.20 8.21
N ALA A 65 11.40 -12.48 7.97
CA ALA A 65 10.39 -13.51 7.79
C ALA A 65 9.58 -13.77 9.09
N LEU A 66 10.25 -13.77 10.25
CA LEU A 66 9.60 -13.90 11.55
C LEU A 66 8.71 -12.71 11.86
N LEU A 67 9.17 -11.49 11.56
CA LEU A 67 8.40 -10.26 11.73
C LEU A 67 7.14 -10.29 10.86
N LEU A 68 7.27 -10.66 9.59
CA LEU A 68 6.12 -10.77 8.68
C LEU A 68 5.11 -11.83 9.15
N ARG A 69 5.59 -12.99 9.65
CA ARG A 69 4.72 -14.01 10.24
C ARG A 69 4.03 -13.52 11.52
N GLY A 70 4.71 -12.74 12.34
CA GLY A 70 4.16 -12.14 13.56
C GLY A 70 3.08 -11.11 13.23
N LEU A 71 3.37 -10.20 12.30
CA LEU A 71 2.44 -9.19 11.80
C LEU A 71 1.12 -9.81 11.31
N ARG A 72 1.21 -10.87 10.49
CA ARG A 72 0.04 -11.55 9.91
C ARG A 72 -0.83 -12.29 10.94
N ARG A 73 -0.29 -12.62 12.10
CA ARG A 73 -1.00 -13.32 13.18
C ARG A 73 -1.52 -12.39 14.27
N ALA A 74 -1.05 -11.15 14.30
CA ALA A 74 -1.34 -10.22 15.37
C ALA A 74 -2.71 -9.55 15.18
N GLU A 75 -3.49 -9.46 16.26
CA GLU A 75 -4.72 -8.67 16.28
C GLU A 75 -4.43 -7.16 16.22
N ASP A 76 -3.39 -6.70 16.93
CA ASP A 76 -2.85 -5.34 16.80
C ASP A 76 -1.55 -5.34 15.98
N LYS A 77 -1.64 -4.78 14.77
CA LYS A 77 -0.52 -4.69 13.82
C LYS A 77 0.39 -3.48 14.07
N ARG A 78 -0.03 -2.49 14.86
CA ARG A 78 0.73 -1.25 15.11
C ARG A 78 2.16 -1.49 15.62
N PRO A 79 2.42 -2.33 16.64
CA PRO A 79 3.77 -2.55 17.15
C PRO A 79 4.68 -3.22 16.10
N TRP A 80 4.14 -4.13 15.29
CA TRP A 80 4.89 -4.80 14.24
C TRP A 80 5.31 -3.84 13.12
N LEU A 81 4.43 -2.90 12.76
CA LEU A 81 4.74 -1.84 11.80
C LEU A 81 5.78 -0.85 12.33
N THR A 82 5.89 -0.65 13.65
CA THR A 82 6.99 0.13 14.25
C THR A 82 8.30 -0.64 14.33
N LEU A 83 8.24 -1.96 14.56
CA LEU A 83 9.42 -2.80 14.67
C LEU A 83 10.10 -3.01 13.30
N SER A 84 9.32 -3.02 12.21
CA SER A 84 9.84 -3.29 10.88
C SER A 84 10.91 -2.28 10.40
N PRO A 85 10.71 -0.96 10.45
CA PRO A 85 11.75 0.00 10.10
C PRO A 85 12.95 -0.01 11.06
N LEU A 86 12.72 -0.33 12.34
CA LEU A 86 13.82 -0.50 13.31
C LEU A 86 14.69 -1.71 12.95
N LEU A 87 14.07 -2.80 12.48
CA LEU A 87 14.79 -3.94 11.94
C LEU A 87 15.63 -3.56 10.71
N ASP A 88 15.12 -2.71 9.82
CA ASP A 88 15.90 -2.21 8.67
C ASP A 88 17.15 -1.46 9.12
N ALA A 89 16.98 -0.55 10.08
CA ALA A 89 18.08 0.25 10.62
C ALA A 89 19.13 -0.64 11.30
N ALA A 90 18.69 -1.58 12.15
CA ALA A 90 19.57 -2.55 12.80
C ALA A 90 20.29 -3.46 11.80
N TYR A 91 19.60 -3.85 10.72
CA TYR A 91 20.17 -4.66 9.66
C TYR A 91 21.28 -3.92 8.89
N VAL A 92 21.00 -2.70 8.44
CA VAL A 92 21.99 -1.86 7.75
C VAL A 92 23.17 -1.56 8.67
N LEU A 93 22.90 -1.23 9.94
CA LEU A 93 23.93 -1.06 10.96
C LEU A 93 24.83 -2.30 11.06
N GLY A 94 24.25 -3.49 11.25
CA GLY A 94 25.03 -4.74 11.38
C GLY A 94 25.85 -5.08 10.13
N VAL A 95 25.37 -4.70 8.93
CA VAL A 95 26.10 -4.91 7.67
C VAL A 95 27.29 -3.96 7.53
N VAL A 96 27.13 -2.69 7.94
CA VAL A 96 28.15 -1.64 7.78
C VAL A 96 29.16 -1.61 8.93
N MET A 97 28.73 -1.93 10.16
CA MET A 97 29.56 -1.91 11.38
C MET A 97 30.92 -2.62 11.23
N PRO A 98 31.02 -3.84 10.66
CA PRO A 98 32.32 -4.50 10.50
C PRO A 98 33.32 -3.72 9.64
N GLY A 99 32.84 -2.94 8.66
CA GLY A 99 33.67 -2.07 7.82
C GLY A 99 34.22 -0.85 8.57
N VAL A 100 33.52 -0.41 9.60
CA VAL A 100 33.90 0.70 10.49
C VAL A 100 34.86 0.24 11.58
N VAL A 101 34.59 -0.94 12.18
CA VAL A 101 35.42 -1.52 13.27
C VAL A 101 36.74 -2.10 12.75
N TRP A 102 36.74 -2.72 11.56
CA TRP A 102 37.96 -3.20 10.90
C TRP A 102 38.15 -2.52 9.55
N PRO A 103 38.50 -1.22 9.57
CA PRO A 103 38.58 -0.44 8.35
C PRO A 103 39.79 -0.79 7.50
N ARG A 104 39.58 -0.71 6.19
CA ARG A 104 40.64 -0.84 5.19
C ARG A 104 41.54 0.40 5.20
N ALA A 105 42.73 0.30 4.60
CA ALA A 105 43.68 1.41 4.53
C ALA A 105 43.10 2.68 3.86
N SER A 106 42.18 2.51 2.89
CA SER A 106 41.53 3.60 2.16
C SER A 106 40.22 4.08 2.82
N TYR A 107 40.01 3.80 4.10
CA TYR A 107 38.78 4.16 4.80
C TYR A 107 38.77 5.66 5.13
N VAL A 108 37.72 6.35 4.69
CA VAL A 108 37.56 7.80 4.82
C VAL A 108 36.46 8.20 5.82
N GLY A 109 35.90 7.24 6.54
CA GLY A 109 34.78 7.44 7.45
C GLY A 109 33.42 7.14 6.83
N VAL A 110 32.50 6.64 7.66
CA VAL A 110 31.17 6.20 7.26
C VAL A 110 30.34 7.27 6.56
N LEU A 111 30.46 8.55 6.97
CA LEU A 111 29.66 9.65 6.40
C LEU A 111 30.04 10.00 4.96
N LEU A 112 31.29 9.72 4.58
CA LEU A 112 31.84 10.01 3.25
C LEU A 112 31.76 8.79 2.32
N GLN A 113 31.33 7.65 2.83
CA GLN A 113 31.16 6.44 2.06
C GLN A 113 29.79 6.39 1.35
N PRO A 114 29.72 5.73 0.18
CA PRO A 114 28.43 5.53 -0.51
C PRO A 114 27.44 4.71 0.33
N ASP A 115 27.94 3.90 1.27
CA ASP A 115 27.12 3.09 2.18
C ASP A 115 26.24 3.97 3.09
N PHE A 116 26.60 5.24 3.34
CA PHE A 116 25.73 6.20 4.04
C PHE A 116 24.35 6.35 3.37
N GLY A 117 24.29 6.22 2.04
CA GLY A 117 23.04 6.29 1.28
C GLY A 117 22.01 5.23 1.69
N LEU A 118 22.43 4.12 2.30
CA LEU A 118 21.53 3.08 2.79
C LEU A 118 20.57 3.61 3.87
N TRP A 119 21.03 4.52 4.74
CA TRP A 119 20.17 5.13 5.75
C TRP A 119 19.12 6.07 5.17
N LEU A 120 19.46 6.76 4.08
CA LEU A 120 18.50 7.59 3.35
C LEU A 120 17.42 6.71 2.71
N LEU A 121 17.82 5.59 2.10
CA LEU A 121 16.91 4.63 1.48
C LEU A 121 15.93 4.00 2.49
N ILE A 122 16.41 3.56 3.65
CA ILE A 122 15.51 2.97 4.66
C ILE A 122 14.60 4.03 5.31
N ALA A 123 15.11 5.25 5.53
CA ALA A 123 14.32 6.34 6.11
C ALA A 123 13.19 6.74 5.15
N THR A 124 13.49 6.94 3.86
CA THR A 124 12.48 7.19 2.82
C THR A 124 11.56 5.98 2.62
N GLY A 125 12.13 4.77 2.62
CA GLY A 125 11.41 3.50 2.50
C GLY A 125 10.30 3.30 3.54
N ALA A 126 10.49 3.84 4.75
CA ALA A 126 9.48 3.81 5.80
C ALA A 126 8.17 4.52 5.41
N GLY A 127 8.22 5.51 4.52
CA GLY A 127 7.04 6.23 4.03
C GLY A 127 6.07 5.35 3.24
N PHE A 128 6.56 4.30 2.57
CA PHE A 128 5.72 3.40 1.78
C PHE A 128 4.86 2.44 2.62
N ARG A 129 5.12 2.33 3.92
CA ARG A 129 4.39 1.42 4.83
C ARG A 129 3.02 1.95 5.26
N LEU A 130 2.60 3.12 4.77
CA LEU A 130 1.32 3.74 5.10
C LEU A 130 1.06 3.77 6.61
N SER A 131 2.11 4.01 7.41
CA SER A 131 2.08 4.05 8.87
C SER A 131 2.92 5.21 9.39
N ARG A 132 2.31 6.18 10.08
CA ARG A 132 3.02 7.31 10.71
C ARG A 132 4.04 6.82 11.73
N SER A 133 3.70 5.77 12.47
CA SER A 133 4.61 5.19 13.46
C SER A 133 5.79 4.50 12.78
N ALA A 134 5.61 3.93 11.59
CA ALA A 134 6.71 3.39 10.79
C ALA A 134 7.68 4.48 10.31
N VAL A 135 7.16 5.64 9.86
CA VAL A 135 8.02 6.78 9.45
C VAL A 135 8.89 7.26 10.62
N TRP A 136 8.29 7.52 11.78
CA TRP A 136 9.05 8.01 12.93
C TRP A 136 10.03 6.99 13.50
N SER A 137 9.64 5.71 13.57
CA SER A 137 10.54 4.64 14.01
C SER A 137 11.69 4.41 13.01
N GLY A 138 11.43 4.49 11.71
CA GLY A 138 12.47 4.43 10.67
C GLY A 138 13.47 5.57 10.77
N ALA A 139 12.98 6.80 10.96
CA ALA A 139 13.82 7.96 11.19
C ALA A 139 14.67 7.78 12.46
N ALA A 140 14.03 7.47 13.60
CA ALA A 140 14.73 7.26 14.87
C ALA A 140 15.80 6.16 14.76
N GLY A 141 15.48 5.03 14.13
CA GLY A 141 16.42 3.95 13.87
C GLY A 141 17.60 4.40 13.00
N ALA A 142 17.34 5.19 11.95
CA ALA A 142 18.39 5.68 11.07
C ALA A 142 19.34 6.66 11.78
N PHE A 143 18.80 7.64 12.50
CA PHE A 143 19.60 8.59 13.30
C PHE A 143 20.42 7.87 14.37
N ALA A 144 19.82 6.94 15.11
CA ALA A 144 20.53 6.18 16.15
C ALA A 144 21.65 5.33 15.55
N SER A 145 21.41 4.67 14.42
CA SER A 145 22.40 3.83 13.74
C SER A 145 23.59 4.65 13.23
N VAL A 146 23.32 5.76 12.53
CA VAL A 146 24.38 6.66 12.04
C VAL A 146 25.14 7.29 13.20
N GLY A 147 24.44 7.75 14.24
CA GLY A 147 25.07 8.34 15.43
C GLY A 147 26.00 7.35 16.13
N LEU A 148 25.59 6.08 16.23
CA LEU A 148 26.44 5.01 16.79
C LEU A 148 27.69 4.78 15.95
N LEU A 149 27.56 4.69 14.62
CA LEU A 149 28.68 4.49 13.71
C LEU A 149 29.67 5.65 13.74
N VAL A 150 29.16 6.89 13.75
CA VAL A 150 30.00 8.10 13.91
C VAL A 150 30.72 8.07 15.26
N GLY A 151 30.04 7.66 16.33
CA GLY A 151 30.67 7.48 17.64
C GLY A 151 31.79 6.43 17.64
N VAL A 152 31.60 5.31 16.95
CA VAL A 152 32.64 4.28 16.77
C VAL A 152 33.82 4.84 15.96
N ASP A 153 33.55 5.57 14.88
CA ASP A 153 34.60 6.21 14.08
C ASP A 153 35.45 7.19 14.90
N LEU A 154 34.80 8.07 15.66
CA LEU A 154 35.46 9.08 16.47
C LEU A 154 36.22 8.51 17.67
N THR A 155 35.98 7.25 18.04
CA THR A 155 36.67 6.59 19.17
C THR A 155 37.73 5.60 18.72
N SER A 156 37.49 4.88 17.61
CA SER A 156 38.34 3.77 17.16
C SER A 156 39.24 4.13 15.98
N ASN A 157 38.89 5.18 15.23
CA ASN A 157 39.56 5.55 13.98
C ASN A 157 40.13 6.99 14.00
N THR A 158 40.46 7.50 15.19
CA THR A 158 40.94 8.87 15.42
C THR A 158 42.17 9.24 14.59
N ASP A 159 43.05 8.27 14.34
CA ASP A 159 44.31 8.51 13.61
C ASP A 159 44.09 8.62 12.09
N ARG A 160 42.90 8.24 11.61
CA ARG A 160 42.55 8.16 10.18
C ARG A 160 41.48 9.17 9.78
N ILE A 161 40.64 9.60 10.72
CA ILE A 161 39.43 10.38 10.44
C ILE A 161 39.31 11.53 11.44
N GLY A 162 38.96 12.70 10.92
CA GLY A 162 38.38 13.80 11.69
C GLY A 162 37.16 14.33 10.97
N TYR A 163 35.97 14.11 11.51
CA TYR A 163 34.76 14.71 10.96
C TYR A 163 34.73 16.20 11.30
N GLY A 164 34.63 17.05 10.28
CA GLY A 164 34.31 18.45 10.46
C GLY A 164 32.83 18.65 10.78
N ALA A 165 32.51 19.87 11.19
CA ALA A 165 31.13 20.27 11.45
C ALA A 165 30.26 20.18 10.17
N ALA A 166 30.86 20.40 8.99
CA ALA A 166 30.16 20.37 7.72
C ALA A 166 29.68 18.97 7.35
N GLU A 167 30.49 17.93 7.55
CA GLU A 167 30.14 16.53 7.26
C GLU A 167 29.00 16.05 8.16
N ILE A 168 29.09 16.36 9.46
CA ILE A 168 28.05 16.00 10.44
C ILE A 168 26.75 16.75 10.12
N ALA A 169 26.84 18.05 9.81
CA ALA A 169 25.68 18.85 9.45
C ALA A 169 25.03 18.35 8.16
N LEU A 170 25.82 18.02 7.14
CA LEU A 170 25.32 17.46 5.89
C LEU A 170 24.60 16.12 6.12
N ALA A 171 25.19 15.22 6.90
CA ALA A 171 24.56 13.95 7.24
C ALA A 171 23.21 14.13 7.96
N ALA A 172 23.16 15.05 8.93
CA ALA A 172 21.92 15.39 9.62
C ALA A 172 20.87 15.98 8.68
N VAL A 173 21.25 16.92 7.82
CA VAL A 173 20.34 17.53 6.83
C VAL A 173 19.80 16.48 5.85
N LEU A 174 20.65 15.57 5.37
CA LEU A 174 20.23 14.49 4.47
C LEU A 174 19.25 13.52 5.15
N LEU A 175 19.52 13.12 6.41
CA LEU A 175 18.61 12.26 7.17
C LEU A 175 17.27 12.94 7.49
N LEU A 176 17.31 14.22 7.84
CA LEU A 176 16.10 15.03 8.04
C LEU A 176 15.32 15.17 6.74
N GLY A 177 16.00 15.43 5.63
CA GLY A 177 15.41 15.50 4.29
C GLY A 177 14.76 14.18 3.87
N ALA A 178 15.44 13.05 4.08
CA ALA A 178 14.90 11.72 3.81
C ALA A 178 13.67 11.41 4.67
N THR A 179 13.69 11.83 5.95
CA THR A 179 12.54 11.71 6.87
C THR A 179 11.36 12.59 6.44
N GLY A 180 11.63 13.83 6.04
CA GLY A 180 10.61 14.75 5.52
C GLY A 180 9.98 14.23 4.23
N LEU A 181 10.78 13.64 3.34
CA LEU A 181 10.30 12.97 2.14
C LEU A 181 9.42 11.76 2.51
N ALA A 182 9.86 10.90 3.44
CA ALA A 182 9.08 9.76 3.93
C ALA A 182 7.70 10.18 4.48
N TYR A 183 7.69 11.24 5.30
CA TYR A 183 6.45 11.80 5.86
C TYR A 183 5.52 12.36 4.78
N SER A 184 6.09 13.06 3.80
CA SER A 184 5.35 13.61 2.66
C SER A 184 4.74 12.51 1.81
N MET A 185 5.49 11.43 1.55
CA MET A 185 5.03 10.27 0.80
C MET A 185 3.92 9.52 1.53
N ASP A 186 4.08 9.21 2.82
CA ASP A 186 3.00 8.59 3.63
C ASP A 186 1.73 9.45 3.59
N SER A 187 1.88 10.76 3.78
CA SER A 187 0.75 11.70 3.77
C SER A 187 0.05 11.76 2.41
N TRP A 188 0.80 11.80 1.31
CA TRP A 188 0.26 11.84 -0.04
C TRP A 188 -0.42 10.52 -0.43
N MET A 189 0.23 9.38 -0.17
CA MET A 189 -0.32 8.05 -0.49
C MET A 189 -1.62 7.79 0.28
N ARG A 190 -1.69 8.13 1.58
CA ARG A 190 -2.94 8.03 2.35
C ARG A 190 -4.06 8.88 1.76
N ARG A 191 -3.76 10.10 1.32
CA ARG A 191 -4.75 10.98 0.68
C ARG A 191 -5.22 10.44 -0.67
N LEU A 192 -4.33 9.84 -1.46
CA LEU A 192 -4.71 9.19 -2.72
C LEU A 192 -5.63 8.00 -2.48
N VAL A 193 -5.25 7.12 -1.57
CA VAL A 193 -6.06 5.95 -1.19
C VAL A 193 -7.43 6.39 -0.66
N ALA A 194 -7.47 7.36 0.24
CA ALA A 194 -8.73 7.85 0.79
C ALA A 194 -9.64 8.46 -0.27
N ARG A 195 -9.09 9.23 -1.23
CA ARG A 195 -9.85 9.80 -2.35
C ARG A 195 -10.36 8.71 -3.30
N GLY A 196 -9.51 7.77 -3.68
CA GLY A 196 -9.91 6.66 -4.56
C GLY A 196 -10.99 5.78 -3.92
N ALA A 197 -10.92 5.53 -2.61
CA ALA A 197 -11.96 4.81 -1.89
C ALA A 197 -13.29 5.58 -1.86
N ASP A 198 -13.26 6.89 -1.62
CA ASP A 198 -14.45 7.74 -1.61
C ASP A 198 -15.09 7.85 -3.01
N GLU A 199 -14.28 7.98 -4.06
CA GLU A 199 -14.73 7.95 -5.45
C GLU A 199 -15.34 6.60 -5.83
N ALA A 200 -14.73 5.48 -5.44
CA ALA A 200 -15.27 4.15 -5.67
C ALA A 200 -16.64 3.95 -4.98
N VAL A 201 -16.76 4.37 -3.72
CA VAL A 201 -18.04 4.30 -2.98
C VAL A 201 -19.09 5.20 -3.62
N ARG A 202 -18.72 6.39 -4.09
CA ARG A 202 -19.65 7.29 -4.80
C ARG A 202 -20.11 6.69 -6.13
N GLY A 203 -19.19 6.10 -6.91
CA GLY A 203 -19.49 5.42 -8.16
C GLY A 203 -20.45 4.24 -7.95
N GLU A 204 -20.24 3.45 -6.91
CA GLU A 204 -21.11 2.33 -6.57
C GLU A 204 -22.51 2.80 -6.13
N ARG A 205 -22.58 3.84 -5.29
CA ARG A 205 -23.86 4.44 -4.90
C ARG A 205 -24.61 5.06 -6.08
N ALA A 206 -23.89 5.67 -7.02
CA ALA A 206 -24.46 6.20 -8.24
C ALA A 206 -25.04 5.08 -9.12
N ARG A 207 -24.28 3.98 -9.32
CA ARG A 207 -24.76 2.75 -9.98
C ARG A 207 -26.03 2.21 -9.34
N GLN A 208 -26.04 2.05 -8.01
CA GLN A 208 -27.19 1.52 -7.29
C GLN A 208 -28.43 2.40 -7.43
N ARG A 209 -28.28 3.73 -7.39
CA ARG A 209 -29.39 4.68 -7.59
C ARG A 209 -29.90 4.66 -9.02
N LEU A 210 -29.02 4.64 -10.02
CA LEU A 210 -29.42 4.58 -11.43
C LEU A 210 -30.13 3.26 -11.74
N GLY A 211 -29.65 2.13 -11.20
CA GLY A 211 -30.29 0.82 -11.36
C GLY A 211 -31.69 0.72 -10.77
N ALA A 212 -32.10 1.64 -9.90
CA ALA A 212 -33.48 1.72 -9.42
C ALA A 212 -34.45 2.35 -10.43
N TYR A 213 -33.95 3.09 -11.43
CA TYR A 213 -34.76 3.85 -12.39
C TYR A 213 -34.47 3.52 -13.85
N LEU A 214 -33.32 2.93 -14.15
CA LEU A 214 -32.85 2.61 -15.49
C LEU A 214 -32.52 1.12 -15.55
N SER A 215 -32.71 0.50 -16.73
CA SER A 215 -32.20 -0.85 -16.97
C SER A 215 -30.68 -0.88 -16.78
N ALA A 216 -30.13 -2.05 -16.41
CA ALA A 216 -28.69 -2.20 -16.17
C ALA A 216 -27.84 -1.74 -17.37
N GLU A 217 -28.34 -1.97 -18.59
CA GLU A 217 -27.68 -1.62 -19.85
C GLU A 217 -27.64 -0.10 -20.07
N VAL A 218 -28.73 0.61 -19.75
CA VAL A 218 -28.80 2.08 -19.85
C VAL A 218 -27.99 2.75 -18.73
N ALA A 219 -28.01 2.19 -17.51
CA ALA A 219 -27.18 2.67 -16.41
C ALA A 219 -25.68 2.53 -16.69
N GLU A 220 -25.25 1.39 -17.25
CA GLU A 220 -23.88 1.16 -17.74
C GLU A 220 -23.48 2.19 -18.80
N LEU A 221 -24.36 2.43 -19.78
CA LEU A 221 -24.12 3.42 -20.83
C LEU A 221 -24.00 4.84 -20.26
N ALA A 222 -24.88 5.23 -19.33
CA ALA A 222 -24.89 6.55 -18.69
C ALA A 222 -23.66 6.81 -17.81
N LEU A 223 -22.97 5.77 -17.37
CA LEU A 223 -21.76 5.85 -16.54
C LEU A 223 -20.46 5.90 -17.36
N ARG A 224 -20.52 5.77 -18.69
CA ARG A 224 -19.35 5.93 -19.56
C ARG A 224 -19.10 7.41 -19.83
N GLU A 225 -17.83 7.83 -19.82
CA GLU A 225 -17.43 9.24 -20.08
C GLU A 225 -17.86 9.74 -21.47
N GLU A 226 -18.06 8.82 -22.43
CA GLU A 226 -18.43 9.12 -23.82
C GLU A 226 -19.93 8.90 -24.11
N ALA A 227 -20.80 8.98 -23.09
CA ALA A 227 -22.24 8.97 -23.33
C ALA A 227 -22.63 10.22 -24.13
N THR A 228 -22.59 10.12 -25.47
CA THR A 228 -23.18 11.13 -26.34
C THR A 228 -24.67 11.12 -26.09
N LEU A 229 -25.15 12.19 -25.45
CA LEU A 229 -26.57 12.50 -25.32
C LEU A 229 -27.12 12.83 -26.71
N GLY A 230 -27.38 11.80 -27.51
CA GLY A 230 -27.97 11.88 -28.84
C GLY A 230 -28.85 10.65 -29.07
N GLY A 231 -30.05 10.87 -29.61
CA GLY A 231 -30.93 9.78 -30.01
C GLY A 231 -30.47 9.16 -31.33
N GLU A 232 -30.48 7.82 -31.41
CA GLU A 232 -30.30 7.10 -32.67
C GLU A 232 -31.65 6.64 -33.24
N ARG A 233 -31.78 6.58 -34.57
CA ARG A 233 -32.91 5.89 -35.20
C ARG A 233 -32.62 4.40 -35.25
N ARG A 234 -33.49 3.60 -34.64
CA ARG A 234 -33.47 2.14 -34.71
C ARG A 234 -34.83 1.60 -35.13
N ASP A 235 -34.82 0.52 -35.90
CA ASP A 235 -36.02 -0.29 -36.12
C ASP A 235 -36.26 -1.12 -34.86
N VAL A 236 -37.41 -0.89 -34.20
CA VAL A 236 -37.77 -1.55 -32.95
C VAL A 236 -39.19 -2.10 -33.04
N ALA A 237 -39.43 -3.22 -32.35
CA ALA A 237 -40.77 -3.73 -32.10
C ALA A 237 -41.22 -3.27 -30.71
N ILE A 238 -42.37 -2.59 -30.63
CA ILE A 238 -42.93 -2.07 -29.37
C ILE A 238 -44.07 -2.98 -28.94
N VAL A 239 -44.05 -3.41 -27.67
CA VAL A 239 -45.10 -4.22 -27.05
C VAL A 239 -45.75 -3.40 -25.94
N PHE A 240 -47.08 -3.40 -25.91
CA PHE A 240 -47.89 -2.83 -24.83
C PHE A 240 -48.65 -3.96 -24.12
N SER A 241 -48.65 -3.99 -22.80
CA SER A 241 -49.33 -5.01 -21.99
C SER A 241 -50.01 -4.37 -20.79
N ASP A 242 -51.27 -4.70 -20.54
CA ASP A 242 -52.09 -4.10 -19.49
C ASP A 242 -52.81 -5.19 -18.67
N LEU A 243 -52.98 -4.95 -17.36
CA LEU A 243 -53.67 -5.83 -16.43
C LEU A 243 -55.19 -5.74 -16.60
N ARG A 244 -55.80 -6.84 -17.03
CA ARG A 244 -57.26 -6.89 -17.23
C ARG A 244 -58.02 -6.62 -15.93
N GLY A 245 -58.80 -5.54 -15.91
CA GLY A 245 -59.67 -5.21 -14.78
C GLY A 245 -58.96 -4.52 -13.62
N PHE A 246 -57.74 -4.03 -13.82
CA PHE A 246 -56.95 -3.33 -12.80
C PHE A 246 -57.72 -2.19 -12.12
N THR A 247 -58.48 -1.39 -12.88
CA THR A 247 -59.29 -0.28 -12.34
C THR A 247 -60.26 -0.75 -11.25
N ARG A 248 -60.91 -1.91 -11.44
CA ARG A 248 -61.87 -2.45 -10.48
C ARG A 248 -61.18 -3.00 -9.23
N THR A 249 -60.01 -3.62 -9.40
CA THR A 249 -59.21 -4.14 -8.29
C THR A 249 -58.62 -3.00 -7.44
N GLY A 250 -58.15 -1.92 -8.08
CA GLY A 250 -57.63 -0.74 -7.40
C GLY A 250 -58.65 -0.01 -6.52
N GLU A 251 -59.95 -0.12 -6.84
CA GLU A 251 -61.04 0.44 -6.02
C GLU A 251 -61.39 -0.45 -4.80
N GLN A 252 -60.94 -1.70 -4.76
CA GLN A 252 -61.35 -2.69 -3.76
C GLN A 252 -60.26 -3.07 -2.75
N VAL A 253 -58.99 -2.79 -3.08
CA VAL A 253 -57.82 -3.27 -2.33
C VAL A 253 -57.00 -2.09 -1.77
N GLY A 254 -56.38 -2.26 -0.60
CA GLY A 254 -55.57 -1.22 0.03
C GLY A 254 -54.27 -0.90 -0.76
N PRO A 255 -53.70 0.31 -0.61
CA PRO A 255 -52.55 0.76 -1.41
C PRO A 255 -51.33 -0.17 -1.35
N ASP A 256 -50.99 -0.66 -0.15
CA ASP A 256 -49.81 -1.53 0.05
C ASP A 256 -49.99 -2.89 -0.63
N GLU A 257 -51.21 -3.44 -0.58
CA GLU A 257 -51.53 -4.73 -1.18
C GLU A 257 -51.65 -4.62 -2.72
N LEU A 258 -52.20 -3.51 -3.23
CA LEU A 258 -52.20 -3.18 -4.65
C LEU A 258 -50.77 -3.05 -5.20
N ILE A 259 -49.88 -2.35 -4.49
CA ILE A 259 -48.47 -2.23 -4.86
C ILE A 259 -47.78 -3.60 -4.83
N GLY A 260 -48.09 -4.45 -3.85
CA GLY A 260 -47.56 -5.81 -3.78
C GLY A 260 -47.96 -6.67 -4.99
N GLN A 261 -49.23 -6.62 -5.39
CA GLN A 261 -49.74 -7.32 -6.58
C GLN A 261 -49.10 -6.79 -7.88
N LEU A 262 -48.96 -5.47 -7.99
CA LEU A 262 -48.34 -4.84 -9.15
C LEU A 262 -46.86 -5.24 -9.27
N ASN A 263 -46.10 -5.18 -8.17
CA ASN A 263 -44.69 -5.58 -8.15
C ASN A 263 -44.51 -7.06 -8.56
N ALA A 264 -45.37 -7.95 -8.06
CA ALA A 264 -45.32 -9.38 -8.42
C ALA A 264 -45.61 -9.62 -9.91
N TYR A 265 -46.58 -8.90 -10.49
CA TYR A 265 -46.84 -8.95 -11.93
C TYR A 265 -45.66 -8.44 -12.74
N LEU A 266 -45.14 -7.26 -12.40
CA LEU A 266 -44.00 -6.66 -13.10
C LEU A 266 -42.76 -7.55 -13.03
N GLU A 267 -42.45 -8.13 -11.87
CA GLU A 267 -41.30 -9.03 -11.70
C GLU A 267 -41.40 -10.27 -12.59
N ALA A 268 -42.60 -10.87 -12.69
CA ALA A 268 -42.85 -12.00 -13.57
C ALA A 268 -42.78 -11.64 -15.07
N MET A 269 -43.15 -10.41 -15.44
CA MET A 269 -43.17 -9.92 -16.83
C MET A 269 -41.79 -9.46 -17.31
N VAL A 270 -41.00 -8.81 -16.45
CA VAL A 270 -39.69 -8.23 -16.79
C VAL A 270 -38.64 -9.32 -17.05
N ALA A 271 -38.65 -10.41 -16.28
CA ALA A 271 -37.67 -11.49 -16.41
C ALA A 271 -37.56 -12.08 -17.84
N PRO A 272 -38.66 -12.49 -18.51
CA PRO A 272 -38.58 -12.98 -19.88
C PRO A 272 -38.24 -11.90 -20.91
N ILE A 273 -38.60 -10.62 -20.70
CA ILE A 273 -38.24 -9.51 -21.60
C ILE A 273 -36.72 -9.34 -21.62
N HIS A 274 -36.09 -9.26 -20.45
CA HIS A 274 -34.63 -9.15 -20.36
C HIS A 274 -33.91 -10.40 -20.89
N ALA A 275 -34.47 -11.61 -20.67
CA ALA A 275 -33.88 -12.85 -21.20
C ALA A 275 -33.81 -12.90 -22.74
N HIS A 276 -34.64 -12.11 -23.43
CA HIS A 276 -34.63 -11.98 -24.89
C HIS A 276 -33.99 -10.68 -25.39
N GLY A 277 -33.30 -9.93 -24.52
CA GLY A 277 -32.64 -8.67 -24.88
C GLY A 277 -33.59 -7.49 -25.13
N GLY A 278 -34.84 -7.58 -24.66
CA GLY A 278 -35.78 -6.46 -24.67
C GLY A 278 -35.51 -5.50 -23.51
N VAL A 279 -35.93 -4.25 -23.66
CA VAL A 279 -35.81 -3.20 -22.62
C VAL A 279 -37.20 -2.66 -22.30
N VAL A 280 -37.49 -2.51 -21.01
CA VAL A 280 -38.71 -1.82 -20.55
C VAL A 280 -38.44 -0.32 -20.55
N ASP A 281 -39.15 0.42 -21.42
CA ASP A 281 -38.98 1.87 -21.57
C ASP A 281 -39.58 2.66 -20.40
N LYS A 282 -40.84 2.39 -20.05
CA LYS A 282 -41.53 3.02 -18.91
C LYS A 282 -42.71 2.18 -18.45
N TYR A 283 -43.10 2.40 -17.20
CA TYR A 283 -44.39 1.97 -16.65
C TYR A 283 -45.35 3.17 -16.66
N MET A 284 -46.54 3.01 -17.22
CA MET A 284 -47.62 3.99 -17.23
C MET A 284 -48.88 3.39 -16.57
N GLY A 285 -48.94 3.44 -15.24
CA GLY A 285 -50.09 2.90 -14.49
C GLY A 285 -50.10 1.38 -14.53
N ASP A 286 -51.14 0.79 -15.12
CA ASP A 286 -51.32 -0.64 -15.37
C ASP A 286 -50.69 -1.15 -16.69
N ALA A 287 -50.15 -0.23 -17.50
CA ALA A 287 -49.51 -0.50 -18.79
C ALA A 287 -47.99 -0.23 -18.81
#